data_AF-A0A7Y4L6Z9-F1
#
_entry.id   AF-A0A7Y4L6Z9-F1
#
_cell.length_a   1.000
_cell.length_b   1.000
_cell.length_c   1.000
_cell.angle_alpha   90.00
_cell.angle_beta   90.00
_cell.angle_gamma   90.00
#
_symmetry.space_group_name_H-M   'P 1'
#
loop_
_entity.id
_entity.type
_entity.pdbx_description
1 polymer ?
#
loop_
_entity_poly.entity_id
_entity_poly.type
_entity_poly.pdbx_seq_one_letter_code
_entity_poly.pdbx_strand_id
1 'polypeptide(L)'
;MTAELLESQTYLPDEHEQLASVASFLDAHHRKSGDSLRSRYLLVGADEGEQIELPESLHKVLVQAVAALTAGKAVTISPTMPKVTTQQAADLLGVSRPTVVRLIDAGELRCERIGNRRKILLADLLAYRETRRQRQYQAIADTSVDIDENTDPALLNERLKRIRKQLAEQRRNSTGN
;
A
#
# COMPACT_ATOMS: atom_id res chain seq x y z
N MET A 1 -9.67 20.76 -18.82
CA MET A 1 -9.70 19.39 -18.27
C MET A 1 -11.11 18.87 -18.39
N THR A 2 -11.34 17.96 -19.32
CA THR A 2 -12.67 17.45 -19.67
C THR A 2 -13.22 16.56 -18.56
N ALA A 3 -14.52 16.70 -18.28
CA ALA A 3 -15.25 15.92 -17.27
C ALA A 3 -15.20 14.39 -17.51
N GLU A 4 -14.80 13.93 -18.70
CA GLU A 4 -14.58 12.51 -19.04
C GLU A 4 -13.50 11.84 -18.19
N LEU A 5 -12.50 12.59 -17.70
CA LEU A 5 -11.42 12.03 -16.86
C LEU A 5 -11.83 11.75 -15.41
N LEU A 6 -13.11 11.93 -15.07
CA LEU A 6 -13.68 11.54 -13.77
C LEU A 6 -14.33 10.15 -13.80
N GLU A 7 -14.38 9.49 -14.95
CA GLU A 7 -14.86 8.12 -15.08
C GLU A 7 -13.73 7.10 -14.85
N SER A 8 -14.12 5.88 -14.47
CA SER A 8 -13.14 4.80 -14.29
C SER A 8 -12.73 4.26 -15.66
N GLN A 9 -11.44 4.34 -15.99
CA GLN A 9 -10.91 3.86 -17.27
C GLN A 9 -9.94 2.71 -17.05
N THR A 10 -10.04 1.69 -17.92
CA THR A 10 -9.14 0.53 -17.91
C THR A 10 -8.24 0.57 -19.14
N TYR A 11 -6.93 0.45 -18.90
CA TYR A 11 -5.87 0.44 -19.90
C TYR A 11 -5.35 -0.98 -20.07
N LEU A 12 -5.22 -1.40 -21.32
CA LEU A 12 -4.69 -2.70 -21.71
C LEU A 12 -3.20 -2.57 -22.11
N PRO A 13 -2.41 -3.64 -22.02
CA PRO A 13 -0.99 -3.61 -22.34
C PRO A 13 -0.77 -3.68 -23.86
N ASP A 14 -1.29 -2.73 -24.63
CA ASP A 14 -1.25 -2.80 -26.10
C ASP A 14 0.10 -2.35 -26.70
N GLU A 15 0.88 -1.55 -25.95
CA GLU A 15 2.16 -0.94 -26.38
C GLU A 15 3.40 -1.61 -25.75
N HIS A 16 3.51 -2.93 -25.87
CA HIS A 16 4.51 -3.73 -25.13
C HIS A 16 5.98 -3.25 -25.25
N GLU A 17 6.45 -2.88 -26.45
CA GLU A 17 7.86 -2.43 -26.63
C GLU A 17 8.16 -1.08 -25.97
N GLN A 18 7.25 -0.11 -26.13
CA GLN A 18 7.40 1.23 -25.55
C GLN A 18 7.30 1.16 -24.02
N LEU A 19 6.36 0.37 -23.50
CA LEU A 19 6.23 0.11 -22.06
C LEU A 19 7.47 -0.56 -21.48
N ALA A 20 8.12 -1.48 -22.20
CA ALA A 20 9.36 -2.12 -21.76
C ALA A 20 10.54 -1.14 -21.67
N SER A 21 10.63 -0.19 -22.61
CA SER A 21 11.62 0.89 -22.56
C SER A 21 11.42 1.79 -21.33
N VAL A 22 10.17 2.21 -21.07
CA VAL A 22 9.82 3.02 -19.90
C VAL A 22 10.10 2.25 -18.60
N ALA A 23 9.73 0.98 -18.52
CA ALA A 23 9.99 0.14 -17.34
C ALA A 23 11.49 0.02 -17.05
N SER A 24 12.29 -0.25 -18.08
CA SER A 24 13.75 -0.34 -17.98
C SER A 24 14.38 0.97 -17.48
N PHE A 25 13.88 2.11 -17.98
CA PHE A 25 14.32 3.44 -17.52
C PHE A 25 13.98 3.67 -16.03
N LEU A 26 12.75 3.36 -15.63
CA LEU A 26 12.30 3.50 -14.23
C LEU A 26 13.12 2.62 -13.28
N ASP A 27 13.38 1.36 -13.65
CA ASP A 27 14.17 0.42 -12.86
C ASP A 27 15.64 0.84 -12.72
N ALA A 28 16.26 1.29 -13.82
CA ALA A 28 17.64 1.77 -13.80
C ALA A 28 17.82 2.97 -12.86
N HIS A 29 16.84 3.89 -12.83
CA HIS A 29 16.85 5.03 -11.93
C HIS A 29 16.53 4.66 -10.48
N HIS A 30 15.66 3.67 -10.23
CA HIS A 30 15.39 3.18 -8.87
C HIS A 30 16.63 2.55 -8.22
N ARG A 31 17.43 1.78 -8.98
CA ARG A 31 18.66 1.13 -8.50
C ARG A 31 19.80 2.10 -8.21
N LYS A 32 19.85 3.24 -8.93
CA LYS A 32 20.92 4.23 -8.81
C LYS A 32 20.67 5.26 -7.70
N SER A 33 19.43 5.42 -7.24
CA SER A 33 19.02 6.34 -6.18
C SER A 33 19.29 5.83 -4.75
N GLY A 34 20.36 5.05 -4.59
CA GLY A 34 20.73 4.47 -3.30
C GLY A 34 21.36 5.43 -2.28
N ASP A 35 21.81 6.65 -2.65
CA ASP A 35 22.61 7.43 -1.68
C ASP A 35 22.76 8.98 -1.82
N SER A 36 21.96 9.75 -2.59
CA SER A 36 22.00 11.24 -2.44
C SER A 36 21.12 12.08 -3.37
N LEU A 37 20.67 11.57 -4.52
CA LEU A 37 20.01 12.41 -5.53
C LEU A 37 18.51 12.16 -5.53
N ARG A 38 17.72 13.20 -5.23
CA ARG A 38 16.26 13.18 -5.48
C ARG A 38 16.04 13.07 -6.99
N SER A 39 15.58 11.91 -7.45
CA SER A 39 15.18 11.73 -8.85
C SER A 39 14.08 12.72 -9.20
N ARG A 40 14.33 13.58 -10.18
CA ARG A 40 13.33 14.51 -10.74
C ARG A 40 12.79 13.92 -12.03
N TYR A 41 11.47 13.81 -12.11
CA TYR A 41 10.78 13.32 -13.29
C TYR A 41 10.01 14.47 -13.91
N LEU A 42 10.09 14.62 -15.22
CA LEU A 42 9.44 15.70 -15.96
C LEU A 42 8.41 15.09 -16.90
N LEU A 43 7.22 15.70 -16.96
CA LEU A 43 6.28 15.51 -18.06
C LEU A 43 6.60 16.57 -19.11
N VAL A 44 6.85 16.15 -20.34
CA VAL A 44 7.18 17.02 -21.46
C VAL A 44 5.94 17.17 -22.34
N GLY A 45 5.60 18.41 -22.66
CA GLY A 45 4.48 18.78 -23.51
C GLY A 45 4.81 18.71 -25.00
N ALA A 46 3.87 19.18 -25.82
CA ALA A 46 4.04 19.18 -27.28
C ALA A 46 4.96 20.32 -27.75
N ASP A 47 4.99 21.42 -27.01
CA ASP A 47 5.76 22.61 -27.35
C ASP A 47 7.20 22.56 -26.80
N GLU A 48 8.11 23.20 -27.52
CA GLU A 48 9.52 23.24 -27.15
C GLU A 48 9.72 23.97 -25.82
N GLY A 49 10.28 23.27 -24.82
CA GLY A 49 10.48 23.79 -23.47
C GLY A 49 9.27 23.68 -22.55
N GLU A 50 8.13 23.15 -23.01
CA GLU A 50 6.99 22.85 -22.16
C GLU A 50 7.30 21.61 -21.30
N GLN A 51 7.60 21.82 -20.02
CA GLN A 51 7.87 20.74 -19.09
C GLN A 51 7.38 21.08 -17.68
N ILE A 52 6.86 20.07 -16.98
CA ILE A 52 6.44 20.18 -15.58
C ILE A 52 7.03 19.05 -14.74
N GLU A 53 7.51 19.39 -13.54
CA GLU A 53 8.00 18.39 -12.60
C GLU A 53 6.84 17.57 -12.02
N LEU A 54 6.96 16.25 -12.13
CA LEU A 54 5.99 15.29 -11.63
C LEU A 54 6.12 15.16 -10.11
N PRO A 55 5.04 15.40 -9.35
CA PRO A 55 5.03 15.12 -7.92
C PRO A 55 5.32 13.64 -7.64
N GLU A 56 5.94 13.36 -6.50
CA GLU A 56 6.31 11.98 -6.09
C GLU A 56 5.10 11.03 -6.08
N SER A 57 3.93 11.52 -5.68
CA SER A 57 2.68 10.74 -5.67
C SER A 57 2.28 10.28 -7.07
N LEU A 58 2.40 11.16 -8.08
CA LEU A 58 2.05 10.83 -9.46
C LEU A 58 3.10 9.91 -10.09
N HIS A 59 4.38 10.13 -9.79
CA HIS A 59 5.45 9.20 -10.19
C HIS A 59 5.21 7.78 -9.67
N LYS A 60 4.81 7.60 -8.40
CA LYS A 60 4.49 6.28 -7.83
C LYS A 60 3.34 5.58 -8.59
N VAL A 61 2.31 6.32 -8.98
CA VAL A 61 1.20 5.79 -9.80
C VAL A 61 1.73 5.29 -11.15
N LEU A 62 2.57 6.06 -11.82
CA LEU A 62 3.16 5.68 -13.10
C LEU A 62 4.03 4.42 -12.99
N VAL A 63 4.90 4.35 -11.99
CA VAL A 63 5.74 3.16 -11.74
C VAL A 63 4.88 1.91 -11.56
N GLN A 64 3.83 2.00 -10.74
CA GLN A 64 2.94 0.86 -10.49
C GLN A 64 2.15 0.46 -11.75
N ALA A 65 1.65 1.44 -12.51
CA ALA A 65 0.91 1.20 -13.74
C ALA A 65 1.80 0.54 -14.81
N VAL A 66 2.99 1.08 -15.06
CA VAL A 66 3.96 0.53 -16.01
C VAL A 66 4.33 -0.90 -15.63
N ALA A 67 4.67 -1.15 -14.36
CA ALA A 67 5.01 -2.49 -13.90
C ALA A 67 3.89 -3.52 -14.11
N ALA A 68 2.64 -3.12 -13.87
CA ALA A 68 1.48 -3.98 -14.11
C ALA A 68 1.25 -4.25 -15.61
N LEU A 69 1.33 -3.22 -16.46
CA LEU A 69 1.15 -3.33 -17.90
C LEU A 69 2.26 -4.19 -18.54
N THR A 70 3.52 -4.00 -18.14
CA THR A 70 4.62 -4.87 -18.61
C THR A 70 4.49 -6.32 -18.16
N ALA A 71 3.78 -6.56 -17.06
CA ALA A 71 3.44 -7.91 -16.60
C ALA A 71 2.20 -8.49 -17.32
N GLY A 72 1.69 -7.83 -18.37
CA GLY A 72 0.53 -8.25 -19.14
C GLY A 72 -0.81 -8.06 -18.41
N LYS A 73 -0.84 -7.27 -17.34
CA LYS A 73 -2.07 -7.01 -16.57
C LYS A 73 -2.72 -5.72 -17.02
N ALA A 74 -4.05 -5.71 -17.11
CA ALA A 74 -4.81 -4.49 -17.28
C ALA A 74 -4.72 -3.60 -16.03
N VAL A 75 -4.73 -2.28 -16.23
CA VAL A 75 -4.70 -1.28 -15.15
C VAL A 75 -5.95 -0.43 -15.20
N THR A 76 -6.68 -0.34 -14.09
CA THR A 76 -7.84 0.56 -13.96
C THR A 76 -7.50 1.76 -13.09
N ILE A 77 -7.72 2.96 -13.60
CA ILE A 77 -7.65 4.21 -12.83
C ILE A 77 -9.07 4.66 -12.56
N SER A 78 -9.42 4.79 -11.27
CA SER A 78 -10.77 5.12 -10.83
C SER A 78 -10.72 6.24 -9.78
N PRO A 79 -11.36 7.39 -10.04
CA PRO A 79 -11.51 8.44 -9.04
C PRO A 79 -12.34 7.93 -7.87
N THR A 80 -11.78 7.99 -6.66
CA THR A 80 -12.49 7.56 -5.46
C THR A 80 -12.91 8.77 -4.64
N MET A 81 -14.13 8.74 -4.09
CA MET A 81 -14.58 9.75 -3.16
C MET A 81 -13.64 9.83 -1.95
N PRO A 82 -13.37 11.03 -1.41
CA PRO A 82 -12.48 11.18 -0.25
C PRO A 82 -13.02 10.51 1.01
N LYS A 83 -14.32 10.17 1.03
CA LYS A 83 -15.01 9.53 2.17
C LYS A 83 -15.71 8.26 1.73
N VAL A 84 -15.41 7.16 2.42
CA VAL A 84 -16.01 5.85 2.21
C VAL A 84 -17.00 5.49 3.32
N THR A 85 -17.97 4.65 3.00
CA THR A 85 -18.86 4.05 4.01
C THR A 85 -18.17 2.94 4.79
N THR A 86 -18.74 2.52 5.91
CA THR A 86 -18.25 1.35 6.66
C THR A 86 -18.24 0.06 5.84
N GLN A 87 -19.14 -0.07 4.86
CA GLN A 87 -19.14 -1.23 3.96
C GLN A 87 -17.96 -1.17 2.98
N GLN A 88 -17.81 -0.07 2.25
CA GLN A 88 -16.68 0.13 1.33
C GLN A 88 -15.33 0.01 2.05
N ALA A 89 -15.24 0.52 3.28
CA ALA A 89 -14.05 0.34 4.11
C ALA A 89 -13.77 -1.12 4.45
N ALA A 90 -14.82 -1.91 4.71
CA ALA A 90 -14.69 -3.34 4.97
C ALA A 90 -14.16 -4.07 3.74
N ASP A 91 -14.70 -3.74 2.56
CA ASP A 91 -14.28 -4.30 1.27
C ASP A 91 -12.80 -3.96 0.99
N LEU A 92 -12.39 -2.70 1.21
CA LEU A 92 -11.00 -2.24 1.02
C LEU A 92 -9.99 -2.83 2.00
N LEU A 93 -10.43 -3.19 3.21
CA LEU A 93 -9.61 -3.82 4.24
C LEU A 93 -9.64 -5.36 4.15
N GLY A 94 -10.53 -5.94 3.37
CA GLY A 94 -10.75 -7.39 3.30
C GLY A 94 -11.27 -7.97 4.61
N VAL A 95 -12.16 -7.25 5.32
CA VAL A 95 -12.75 -7.68 6.60
C VAL A 95 -14.26 -7.52 6.60
N SER A 96 -14.94 -8.00 7.64
CA SER A 96 -16.38 -7.81 7.79
C SER A 96 -16.74 -6.38 8.25
N ARG A 97 -17.90 -5.87 7.83
CA ARG A 97 -18.40 -4.55 8.27
C ARG A 97 -18.48 -4.42 9.81
N PRO A 98 -18.93 -5.41 10.60
CA PRO A 98 -18.88 -5.34 12.06
C PRO A 98 -17.47 -5.13 12.61
N THR A 99 -16.44 -5.68 11.94
CA THR A 99 -15.04 -5.46 12.32
C THR A 99 -14.65 -4.00 12.15
N VAL A 100 -15.04 -3.36 11.04
CA VAL A 100 -14.81 -1.92 10.83
C VAL A 100 -15.51 -1.09 11.89
N VAL A 101 -16.76 -1.43 12.24
CA VAL A 101 -17.49 -0.74 13.32
C VAL A 101 -16.76 -0.86 14.65
N ARG A 102 -16.28 -2.06 15.01
CA ARG A 102 -15.48 -2.28 16.21
C ARG A 102 -14.19 -1.45 16.23
N LEU A 103 -13.49 -1.35 15.09
CA LEU A 103 -12.29 -0.52 14.97
C LEU A 103 -12.59 0.96 15.17
N ILE A 104 -13.75 1.43 14.69
CA ILE A 104 -14.20 2.81 14.94
C ILE A 104 -14.52 3.01 16.42
N ASP A 105 -15.29 2.10 17.02
CA ASP A 105 -15.70 2.21 18.42
C ASP A 105 -14.50 2.10 19.38
N ALA A 106 -13.44 1.37 18.98
CA ALA A 106 -12.16 1.30 19.69
C ALA A 106 -11.25 2.52 19.45
N GLY A 107 -11.63 3.48 18.61
CA GLY A 107 -10.84 4.67 18.28
C GLY A 107 -9.66 4.42 17.32
N GLU A 108 -9.50 3.19 16.81
CA GLU A 108 -8.44 2.83 15.85
C GLU A 108 -8.69 3.41 14.46
N LEU A 109 -9.95 3.63 14.09
CA LEU A 109 -10.36 4.28 12.85
C LEU A 109 -11.23 5.49 13.12
N ARG A 110 -10.79 6.66 12.67
CA ARG A 110 -11.58 7.89 12.75
C ARG A 110 -12.77 7.82 11.80
N CYS A 111 -13.92 8.27 12.25
CA CYS A 111 -15.09 8.43 11.40
C CYS A 111 -15.82 9.73 11.72
N GLU A 112 -16.45 10.30 10.71
CA GLU A 112 -17.38 11.40 10.83
C GLU A 112 -18.81 10.89 10.66
N ARG A 113 -19.75 11.52 11.35
CA ARG A 113 -21.17 11.22 11.19
C ARG A 113 -21.79 12.26 10.26
N ILE A 114 -22.19 11.82 9.07
CA ILE A 114 -22.89 12.65 8.08
C ILE A 114 -24.32 12.14 8.00
N GLY A 115 -25.25 12.90 8.61
CA GLY A 115 -26.61 12.44 8.87
C GLY A 115 -26.62 11.19 9.76
N ASN A 116 -27.26 10.12 9.28
CA ASN A 116 -27.32 8.84 10.00
C ASN A 116 -26.19 7.85 9.65
N ARG A 117 -25.29 8.21 8.72
CA ARG A 117 -24.24 7.28 8.26
C ARG A 117 -22.87 7.71 8.78
N ARG A 118 -22.08 6.73 9.22
CA ARG A 118 -20.65 6.90 9.49
C ARG A 118 -19.89 6.91 8.16
N LYS A 119 -19.00 7.88 8.02
CA LYS A 119 -18.12 8.07 6.86
C LYS A 119 -16.68 8.12 7.36
N ILE A 120 -15.80 7.42 6.66
CA ILE A 120 -14.38 7.30 7.00
C ILE A 120 -13.60 8.00 5.90
N LEU A 121 -12.63 8.85 6.25
CA LEU A 121 -11.72 9.42 5.26
C LEU A 121 -10.90 8.27 4.65
N LEU A 122 -10.85 8.21 3.32
CA LEU A 122 -10.11 7.15 2.63
C LEU A 122 -8.63 7.18 3.01
N ALA A 123 -8.06 8.39 3.17
CA ALA A 123 -6.67 8.56 3.62
C ALA A 123 -6.42 7.89 4.98
N ASP A 124 -7.28 8.12 5.97
CA ASP A 124 -7.17 7.50 7.30
C ASP A 124 -7.29 5.98 7.22
N LEU A 125 -8.20 5.47 6.37
CA LEU A 125 -8.38 4.04 6.16
C LEU A 125 -7.12 3.40 5.55
N LEU A 126 -6.53 4.04 4.53
CA LEU A 126 -5.32 3.54 3.86
C LEU A 126 -4.11 3.60 4.80
N ALA A 127 -3.97 4.65 5.60
CA ALA A 127 -2.93 4.77 6.62
C ALA A 127 -3.05 3.67 7.69
N TYR A 128 -4.28 3.39 8.14
CA TYR A 128 -4.54 2.26 9.05
C TYR A 128 -4.18 0.92 8.41
N ARG A 129 -4.55 0.70 7.14
CA ARG A 129 -4.22 -0.53 6.41
C ARG A 129 -2.71 -0.76 6.34
N GLU A 130 -1.95 0.29 6.03
CA GLU A 130 -0.49 0.21 5.95
C GLU A 130 0.14 -0.07 7.31
N THR A 131 -0.30 0.66 8.35
CA THR A 131 0.16 0.43 9.73
C THR A 131 -0.11 -1.02 10.16
N ARG A 132 -1.29 -1.54 9.85
CA ARG A 132 -1.66 -2.93 10.16
C ARG A 132 -0.79 -3.93 9.40
N ARG A 133 -0.52 -3.67 8.13
CA ARG A 133 0.38 -4.50 7.30
C ARG A 133 1.79 -4.52 7.87
N GLN A 134 2.32 -3.37 8.29
CA GLN A 134 3.64 -3.27 8.90
C GLN A 134 3.72 -4.05 10.22
N ARG A 135 2.69 -3.96 11.08
CA ARG A 135 2.61 -4.77 12.31
C ARG A 135 2.58 -6.27 12.00
N GLN A 136 1.91 -6.68 10.93
CA GLN A 136 1.90 -8.09 10.50
C GLN A 136 3.28 -8.55 10.05
N TYR A 137 3.98 -7.76 9.23
CA TYR A 137 5.35 -8.07 8.81
C TYR A 137 6.32 -8.12 9.99
N GLN A 138 6.24 -7.18 10.92
CA GLN A 138 7.03 -7.20 12.16
C GLN A 138 6.76 -8.47 12.97
N ALA A 139 5.49 -8.86 13.16
CA ALA A 139 5.17 -10.08 13.88
C ALA A 139 5.72 -11.35 13.22
N ILE A 140 5.77 -11.39 11.88
CA ILE A 140 6.39 -12.49 11.13
C ILE A 140 7.90 -12.47 11.33
N ALA A 141 8.56 -11.32 11.19
CA ALA A 141 9.99 -11.16 11.40
C ALA A 141 10.43 -11.50 12.84
N ASP A 142 9.65 -11.09 13.84
CA ASP A 142 9.91 -11.43 15.25
C ASP A 142 9.86 -12.96 15.50
N THR A 143 9.14 -13.69 14.65
CA THR A 143 8.97 -15.16 14.75
C THR A 143 9.86 -15.90 13.74
N SER A 144 10.57 -15.20 12.84
CA SER A 144 11.52 -15.85 11.93
C SER A 144 12.74 -16.31 12.72
N VAL A 145 13.02 -17.60 12.63
CA VAL A 145 14.20 -18.25 13.20
C VAL A 145 14.96 -18.84 12.02
N ASP A 146 16.26 -18.59 11.91
CA ASP A 146 17.08 -19.22 10.89
C ASP A 146 17.01 -20.73 11.05
N ILE A 147 16.52 -21.41 10.01
CA ILE A 147 16.39 -22.86 9.96
C ILE A 147 17.62 -23.39 9.23
N ASP A 148 18.52 -24.03 9.97
CA ASP A 148 19.58 -24.86 9.38
C ASP A 148 19.04 -26.29 9.15
N GLU A 149 19.54 -27.02 8.14
CA GLU A 149 19.14 -28.40 7.81
C GLU A 149 19.32 -29.37 8.99
N ASN A 150 20.17 -29.04 9.96
CA ASN A 150 20.45 -29.85 11.15
C ASN A 150 19.59 -29.49 12.37
N THR A 151 18.59 -28.62 12.23
CA THR A 151 17.79 -28.13 13.37
C THR A 151 16.75 -29.17 13.81
N ASP A 152 16.86 -29.67 15.05
CA ASP A 152 15.85 -30.54 15.66
C ASP A 152 14.47 -29.81 15.73
N PRO A 153 13.43 -30.33 15.06
CA PRO A 153 12.09 -29.72 15.05
C PRO A 153 11.47 -29.57 16.45
N ALA A 154 11.81 -30.44 17.41
CA ALA A 154 11.28 -30.35 18.77
C ALA A 154 11.85 -29.14 19.51
N LEU A 155 13.17 -28.93 19.40
CA LEU A 155 13.88 -27.81 20.01
C LEU A 155 13.46 -26.46 19.39
N LEU A 156 13.26 -26.43 18.07
CA LEU A 156 12.77 -25.26 17.34
C LEU A 156 11.38 -24.84 17.83
N ASN A 157 10.45 -25.78 17.98
CA ASN A 157 9.10 -25.50 18.47
C ASN A 157 9.10 -24.93 19.90
N GLU A 158 9.97 -25.44 20.76
CA GLU A 158 10.12 -24.91 22.12
C GLU A 158 10.67 -23.47 22.10
N ARG A 159 11.67 -23.20 21.26
CA ARG A 159 12.23 -21.85 21.07
C ARG A 159 11.19 -20.85 20.56
N LEU A 160 10.41 -21.23 19.54
CA LEU A 160 9.31 -20.42 19.00
C LEU A 160 8.22 -20.16 20.05
N LYS A 161 7.88 -21.16 20.90
CA LYS A 161 6.95 -20.96 22.03
C LYS A 161 7.44 -19.90 23.01
N ARG A 162 8.73 -19.93 23.37
CA ARG A 162 9.32 -18.94 24.28
C ARG A 162 9.32 -17.53 23.68
N ILE A 163 9.71 -17.39 22.40
CA ILE A 163 9.67 -16.12 21.67
C ILE A 163 8.25 -15.55 21.65
N ARG A 164 7.25 -16.37 21.27
CA ARG A 164 5.83 -15.94 21.25
C ARG A 164 5.35 -15.49 22.63
N LYS A 165 5.78 -16.16 23.70
CA LYS A 165 5.43 -15.78 25.09
C LYS A 165 6.01 -14.41 25.45
N GLN A 166 7.29 -14.19 25.17
CA GLN A 166 7.97 -12.92 25.45
C GLN A 166 7.38 -11.75 24.66
N LEU A 167 7.08 -11.95 23.37
CA LEU A 167 6.43 -10.93 22.53
C LEU A 167 5.00 -10.62 23.01
N ALA A 168 4.26 -11.63 23.49
CA ALA A 168 2.93 -11.42 24.06
C ALA A 168 2.98 -10.58 25.34
N GLU A 169 3.99 -10.79 26.20
CA GLU A 169 4.24 -10.00 27.41
C GLU A 169 4.62 -8.55 27.05
N GLN A 170 5.50 -8.35 26.07
CA GLN A 170 5.87 -7.00 25.61
C GLN A 170 4.68 -6.22 25.03
N ARG A 171 3.82 -6.86 24.24
CA ARG A 171 2.62 -6.22 23.66
C ARG A 171 1.57 -5.87 24.71
N ARG A 172 1.45 -6.67 25.78
CA ARG A 172 0.59 -6.33 26.92
C ARG A 172 1.09 -5.07 27.63
N ASN A 173 2.41 -4.95 27.79
CA ASN A 173 3.01 -3.79 28.47
C ASN A 173 2.98 -2.52 27.61
N SER A 174 3.01 -2.62 26.27
CA SER A 174 2.96 -1.46 25.37
C SER A 174 1.54 -0.92 25.09
N THR A 175 0.49 -1.71 25.35
CA THR A 175 -0.92 -1.33 25.08
C THR A 175 -1.60 -0.73 26.33
N GLY A 176 -0.92 -0.73 27.48
CA GLY A 176 -1.45 -0.26 28.78
C GLY A 176 -1.00 1.14 29.21
N ASN A 177 -0.47 1.97 28.30
CA ASN A 177 -0.01 3.33 28.58
C ASN A 177 -0.64 4.32 27.61
#